data_AF-A0A8T4D1B8-F1
#
_entry.id   AF-A0A8T4D1B8-F1
#
_cell.length_a   1.000
_cell.length_b   1.000
_cell.length_c   1.000
_cell.angle_alpha   90.00
_cell.angle_beta   90.00
_cell.angle_gamma   90.00
#
_symmetry.space_group_name_H-M   'P 1'
#
loop_
_entity.id
_entity.type
_entity.pdbx_description
1 polymer ?
#
loop_
_entity_poly.entity_id
_entity_poly.type
_entity_poly.pdbx_seq_one_letter_code
_entity_poly.pdbx_strand_id
1 'polypeptide(L)'
;MTYEPTYAPGQIMVYFKGNPEPDFAKQFGKQIGYELFPKKYLVGDVYIFKTKEGEEQKAINKFQSFDEFVDWSSLRDLKFEERELSLEQAIQQLLSLRTSFELDDAVYSSRVEEIKKLF
;
A
#
# COMPACT_ATOMS: atom_id res chain seq x y z
N MET A 1 17.04 7.45 -13.69
CA MET A 1 16.36 6.33 -14.37
C MET A 1 14.87 6.60 -14.33
N THR A 2 14.15 6.34 -15.43
CA THR A 2 12.68 6.36 -15.43
C THR A 2 12.18 5.20 -14.58
N TYR A 3 11.18 5.45 -13.73
CA TYR A 3 10.59 4.41 -12.89
C TYR A 3 9.85 3.39 -13.74
N GLU A 4 10.13 2.10 -13.53
CA GLU A 4 9.43 0.99 -14.18
C GLU A 4 8.67 0.18 -13.13
N PRO A 5 7.33 0.23 -13.11
CA PRO A 5 6.49 -0.47 -12.13
C PRO A 5 6.62 -1.98 -12.27
N THR A 6 6.27 -2.73 -11.22
CA THR A 6 6.16 -4.19 -11.31
C THR A 6 4.85 -4.62 -10.69
N TYR A 7 3.88 -4.92 -11.54
CA TYR A 7 2.51 -5.20 -11.09
C TYR A 7 2.34 -6.65 -10.63
N ALA A 8 1.55 -6.84 -9.58
CA ALA A 8 1.13 -8.15 -9.13
C ALA A 8 0.05 -8.70 -10.08
N PRO A 9 0.29 -9.82 -10.80
CA PRO A 9 -0.72 -10.39 -11.67
C PRO A 9 -1.91 -10.92 -10.87
N GLY A 10 -3.11 -10.77 -11.41
CA GLY A 10 -4.35 -11.24 -10.80
C GLY A 10 -4.77 -10.47 -9.56
N GLN A 11 -4.26 -9.24 -9.35
CA GLN A 11 -4.55 -8.44 -8.16
C GLN A 11 -4.69 -6.96 -8.49
N ILE A 12 -5.66 -6.31 -7.84
CA ILE A 12 -5.83 -4.87 -7.88
C ILE A 12 -5.95 -4.30 -6.47
N MET A 13 -5.61 -3.03 -6.34
CA MET A 13 -5.81 -2.24 -5.13
C MET A 13 -7.09 -1.43 -5.26
N VAL A 14 -7.86 -1.34 -4.18
CA VAL A 14 -9.08 -0.56 -4.10
C VAL A 14 -9.10 0.19 -2.78
N TYR A 15 -9.29 1.50 -2.87
CA TYR A 15 -9.50 2.37 -1.73
C TYR A 15 -10.95 2.84 -1.71
N PHE A 16 -11.62 2.60 -0.60
CA PHE A 16 -13.02 2.98 -0.41
C PHE A 16 -13.12 4.30 0.36
N LYS A 17 -14.13 5.09 0.03
CA LYS A 17 -14.47 6.31 0.75
C LYS A 17 -14.91 5.97 2.16
N GLY A 18 -14.49 6.77 3.13
CA GLY A 18 -14.91 6.65 4.53
C GLY A 18 -14.28 5.50 5.32
N ASN A 19 -13.26 4.83 4.77
CA ASN A 19 -12.54 3.73 5.41
C ASN A 19 -13.47 2.66 6.03
N PRO A 20 -14.25 1.95 5.20
CA PRO A 20 -15.20 0.98 5.69
C PRO A 20 -14.50 -0.24 6.28
N GLU A 21 -15.19 -0.96 7.15
CA GLU A 21 -14.67 -2.19 7.76
C GLU A 21 -14.41 -3.29 6.72
N PRO A 22 -13.50 -4.26 7.00
CA PRO A 22 -13.15 -5.33 6.06
C PRO A 22 -14.35 -6.17 5.58
N ASP A 23 -15.37 -6.31 6.40
CA ASP A 23 -16.59 -7.05 6.05
C ASP A 23 -17.38 -6.34 4.94
N PHE A 24 -17.40 -5.01 4.93
CA PHE A 24 -18.00 -4.25 3.82
C PHE A 24 -17.23 -4.51 2.53
N ALA A 25 -15.90 -4.36 2.53
CA ALA A 25 -15.07 -4.56 1.34
C ALA A 25 -15.26 -5.99 0.77
N LYS A 26 -15.31 -6.98 1.66
CA LYS A 26 -15.57 -8.38 1.29
C LYS A 26 -16.95 -8.58 0.66
N GLN A 27 -18.00 -8.03 1.26
CA GLN A 27 -19.36 -8.16 0.73
C GLN A 27 -19.54 -7.40 -0.57
N PHE A 28 -19.02 -6.17 -0.65
CA PHE A 28 -19.03 -5.34 -1.85
C PHE A 28 -18.37 -6.07 -3.01
N GLY A 29 -17.12 -6.53 -2.84
CA GLY A 29 -16.40 -7.28 -3.85
C GLY A 29 -17.20 -8.49 -4.32
N LYS A 30 -17.75 -9.28 -3.40
CA LYS A 30 -18.55 -10.47 -3.72
C LYS A 30 -19.77 -10.11 -4.58
N GLN A 31 -20.48 -9.02 -4.27
CA GLN A 31 -21.63 -8.57 -5.05
C GLN A 31 -21.26 -8.18 -6.48
N ILE A 32 -20.06 -7.62 -6.67
CA ILE A 32 -19.55 -7.25 -8.00
C ILE A 32 -18.67 -8.36 -8.62
N GLY A 33 -18.61 -9.54 -8.02
CA GLY A 33 -17.95 -10.73 -8.58
C GLY A 33 -16.44 -10.82 -8.38
N TYR A 34 -15.88 -10.14 -7.38
CA TYR A 34 -14.48 -10.21 -6.99
C TYR A 34 -14.32 -10.74 -5.56
N GLU A 35 -13.21 -11.40 -5.29
CA GLU A 35 -12.89 -11.93 -3.98
C GLU A 35 -11.86 -11.02 -3.29
N LEU A 36 -12.13 -10.65 -2.04
CA LEU A 36 -11.15 -9.93 -1.23
C LEU A 36 -9.94 -10.84 -0.96
N PHE A 37 -8.74 -10.35 -1.24
CA PHE A 37 -7.51 -11.04 -0.92
C PHE A 37 -7.32 -11.05 0.60
N PRO A 38 -7.02 -12.21 1.22
CA PRO A 38 -7.02 -12.34 2.67
C PRO A 38 -5.90 -11.56 3.36
N LYS A 39 -4.83 -11.23 2.64
CA LYS A 39 -3.73 -10.42 3.18
C LYS A 39 -4.11 -8.95 3.09
N LYS A 40 -4.05 -8.25 4.22
CA LYS A 40 -4.14 -6.78 4.25
C LYS A 40 -3.00 -6.17 3.44
N TYR A 41 -3.29 -5.04 2.82
CA TYR A 41 -2.24 -4.20 2.26
C TYR A 41 -1.34 -3.69 3.39
N LEU A 42 -0.04 -3.55 3.10
CA LEU A 42 0.95 -3.26 4.14
C LEU A 42 0.88 -1.81 4.64
N VAL A 43 0.47 -0.87 3.78
CA VAL A 43 0.58 0.57 4.04
C VAL A 43 -0.76 1.27 3.77
N GLY A 44 -1.46 1.65 4.83
CA GLY A 44 -2.73 2.39 4.75
C GLY A 44 -3.98 1.52 4.56
N ASP A 45 -5.12 2.18 4.39
CA ASP A 45 -6.46 1.57 4.37
C ASP A 45 -6.88 1.06 2.98
N VAL A 46 -5.99 0.31 2.34
CA VAL A 46 -6.20 -0.22 0.98
C VAL A 46 -6.58 -1.69 1.04
N TYR A 47 -7.58 -2.07 0.23
CA TYR A 47 -8.01 -3.46 0.09
C TYR A 47 -7.49 -4.05 -1.23
N ILE A 48 -7.03 -5.29 -1.17
CA ILE A 48 -6.57 -6.02 -2.36
C ILE A 48 -7.69 -6.96 -2.81
N PHE A 49 -8.05 -6.92 -4.08
CA PHE A 49 -9.02 -7.85 -4.67
C PHE A 49 -8.33 -8.78 -5.68
N LYS A 50 -8.74 -10.04 -5.69
CA LYS A 50 -8.33 -11.03 -6.68
C LYS A 50 -9.06 -10.77 -8.00
N THR A 51 -8.31 -10.82 -9.08
CA THR A 51 -8.81 -10.77 -10.46
C THR A 51 -8.27 -11.97 -11.22
N LYS A 52 -8.83 -12.22 -12.42
CA LYS A 52 -8.13 -13.09 -13.38
C LYS A 52 -6.91 -12.34 -13.91
N GLU A 53 -5.81 -13.06 -14.11
CA GLU A 53 -4.61 -12.51 -14.75
C GLU A 53 -4.97 -11.98 -16.15
N GLY A 54 -4.59 -10.75 -16.44
CA GLY A 54 -4.92 -10.05 -17.69
C GLY A 54 -6.29 -9.38 -17.73
N GLU A 55 -7.13 -9.53 -16.69
CA GLU A 55 -8.42 -8.83 -16.55
C GLU A 55 -8.38 -7.69 -15.50
N GLU A 56 -7.20 -7.29 -15.03
CA GLU A 56 -7.04 -6.29 -13.96
C GLU A 56 -7.65 -4.94 -14.37
N GLN A 57 -7.41 -4.47 -15.59
CA GLN A 57 -7.96 -3.19 -16.05
C GLN A 57 -9.48 -3.20 -16.11
N LYS A 58 -10.08 -4.33 -16.48
CA LYS A 58 -11.53 -4.51 -16.50
C LYS A 58 -12.09 -4.49 -15.07
N ALA A 59 -11.37 -5.07 -14.11
CA ALA A 59 -11.73 -4.99 -12.70
C ALA A 59 -11.64 -3.54 -12.19
N ILE A 60 -10.55 -2.83 -12.47
CA ILE A 60 -10.37 -1.40 -12.13
C ILE A 60 -11.56 -0.58 -12.65
N ASN A 61 -11.89 -0.70 -13.94
CA ASN A 61 -13.01 0.04 -14.52
C ASN A 61 -14.35 -0.30 -13.85
N LYS A 62 -14.54 -1.57 -13.44
CA LYS A 62 -15.74 -2.03 -12.75
C LYS A 62 -15.81 -1.51 -11.30
N PHE A 63 -14.71 -1.37 -10.59
CA PHE A 63 -14.71 -0.73 -9.27
C PHE A 63 -14.95 0.78 -9.40
N GLN A 64 -14.30 1.44 -10.36
CA GLN A 64 -14.46 2.88 -10.62
C GLN A 64 -15.87 3.30 -11.05
N SER A 65 -16.67 2.37 -11.59
CA SER A 65 -18.09 2.68 -11.89
C SER A 65 -18.96 2.84 -10.64
N PHE A 66 -18.45 2.52 -9.46
CA PHE A 66 -19.12 2.72 -8.17
C PHE A 66 -18.45 3.84 -7.36
N ASP A 67 -18.33 5.02 -7.98
CA ASP A 67 -17.65 6.19 -7.43
C ASP A 67 -18.24 6.72 -6.11
N GLU A 68 -19.49 6.40 -5.79
CA GLU A 68 -20.10 6.68 -4.48
C GLU A 68 -19.35 5.99 -3.33
N PHE A 69 -18.84 4.77 -3.57
CA PHE A 69 -18.17 3.95 -2.56
C PHE A 69 -16.66 3.86 -2.77
N VAL A 70 -16.22 3.82 -4.02
CA VAL A 70 -14.82 3.66 -4.40
C VAL A 70 -14.24 5.04 -4.67
N ASP A 71 -13.15 5.36 -3.97
CA ASP A 71 -12.42 6.60 -4.22
C ASP A 71 -11.43 6.42 -5.36
N TRP A 72 -10.63 5.35 -5.31
CA TRP A 72 -9.76 4.96 -6.40
C TRP A 72 -9.52 3.44 -6.43
N SER A 73 -9.12 2.97 -7.61
CA SER A 73 -8.62 1.60 -7.79
C SER A 73 -7.50 1.60 -8.83
N SER A 74 -6.47 0.79 -8.61
CA SER A 74 -5.28 0.75 -9.44
C SER A 74 -4.63 -0.63 -9.48
N LEU A 75 -3.68 -0.80 -10.39
CA LEU A 75 -2.81 -1.98 -10.40
C LEU A 75 -1.93 -1.98 -9.15
N ARG A 76 -1.73 -3.17 -8.59
CA ARG A 76 -0.90 -3.37 -7.40
C ARG A 76 0.58 -3.36 -7.78
N ASP A 77 1.27 -2.26 -7.52
CA ASP A 77 2.70 -2.09 -7.83
C ASP A 77 3.61 -2.56 -6.68
N LEU A 78 4.25 -3.69 -6.89
CA LEU A 78 5.12 -4.34 -5.90
C LEU A 78 6.39 -3.54 -5.62
N LYS A 79 6.97 -2.87 -6.62
CA LYS A 79 8.17 -2.04 -6.42
C LYS A 79 7.83 -0.80 -5.59
N PHE A 80 6.66 -0.23 -5.82
CA PHE A 80 6.18 0.90 -5.02
C PHE A 80 5.94 0.47 -3.57
N GLU A 81 5.30 -0.68 -3.35
CA GLU A 81 5.07 -1.25 -2.01
C GLU A 81 6.37 -1.48 -1.23
N GLU A 82 7.40 -2.05 -1.86
CA GLU A 82 8.70 -2.27 -1.22
C GLU A 82 9.37 -0.94 -0.82
N ARG A 83 9.21 0.08 -1.66
CA ARG A 83 9.73 1.42 -1.39
C ARG A 83 8.99 2.10 -0.25
N GLU A 84 7.67 2.05 -0.23
CA GLU A 84 6.84 2.58 0.85
C GLU A 84 7.16 1.92 2.19
N LEU A 85 7.29 0.58 2.19
CA LEU A 85 7.66 -0.17 3.40
C LEU A 85 9.04 0.26 3.93
N SER A 86 10.02 0.40 3.04
CA SER A 86 11.36 0.87 3.41
C SER A 86 11.33 2.30 3.97
N LEU A 87 10.50 3.18 3.39
CA LEU A 87 10.32 4.55 3.86
C LEU A 87 9.65 4.59 5.23
N GLU A 88 8.61 3.78 5.46
CA GLU A 88 7.94 3.69 6.75
C GLU A 88 8.89 3.19 7.85
N GLN A 89 9.71 2.17 7.54
CA GLN A 89 10.76 1.70 8.45
C GLN A 89 11.78 2.78 8.77
N ALA A 90 12.24 3.53 7.76
CA ALA A 90 13.16 4.65 7.95
C ALA A 90 12.55 5.75 8.86
N ILE A 91 11.29 6.10 8.65
CA ILE A 91 10.56 7.07 9.47
C ILE A 91 10.47 6.58 10.92
N GLN A 92 10.11 5.32 11.15
CA GLN A 92 10.05 4.75 12.51
C GLN A 92 11.42 4.77 13.20
N GLN A 93 12.50 4.46 12.47
CA GLN A 93 13.86 4.56 13.02
C GLN A 93 14.22 6.01 13.37
N LEU A 94 13.89 6.99 12.53
CA LEU A 94 14.11 8.41 12.82
C LEU A 94 13.32 8.88 14.05
N LEU A 95 12.05 8.48 14.16
CA LEU A 95 11.22 8.78 15.34
C LEU A 95 11.83 8.20 16.61
N SER A 96 12.36 6.98 16.55
CA SER A 96 13.02 6.33 17.69
C SER A 96 14.28 7.07 18.14
N LEU A 97 15.08 7.59 17.19
CA LEU A 97 16.26 8.41 17.48
C LEU A 97 15.89 9.75 18.10
N ARG A 98 14.81 10.39 17.62
CA ARG A 98 14.33 11.65 18.20
C ARG A 98 13.93 11.49 19.67
N THR A 99 13.40 10.33 20.06
CA THR A 99 13.00 10.04 21.43
C THR A 99 14.13 9.60 22.36
N SER A 100 15.32 9.31 21.84
CA SER A 100 16.47 8.96 22.69
C SER A 100 17.21 10.21 23.15
N PHE A 101 16.87 10.69 24.36
CA PHE A 101 17.47 11.87 25.00
C PHE A 101 18.97 11.72 25.39
N GLU A 102 19.60 10.58 25.10
CA GLU A 102 20.96 10.23 25.56
C GLU A 102 21.97 9.97 24.42
N LEU A 103 21.59 10.14 23.14
CA LEU A 103 22.55 9.96 22.05
C LEU A 103 23.44 11.20 21.91
N ASP A 104 24.77 10.99 21.94
CA ASP A 104 25.74 11.99 21.50
C ASP A 104 25.56 12.30 20.00
N ASP A 105 25.83 13.56 19.62
CA ASP A 105 25.68 14.10 18.27
C ASP A 105 26.38 13.26 17.19
N ALA A 106 27.55 12.67 17.48
CA ALA A 106 28.28 11.83 16.54
C ALA A 106 27.55 10.51 16.27
N VAL A 107 27.03 9.85 17.32
CA VAL A 107 26.25 8.62 17.19
C VAL A 107 24.90 8.90 16.51
N TYR A 108 24.25 10.00 16.87
CA TYR A 108 23.01 10.42 16.21
C TYR A 108 23.22 10.64 14.71
N SER A 109 24.27 11.39 14.34
CA SER A 109 24.61 11.68 12.93
C SER A 109 24.93 10.41 12.13
N SER A 110 25.69 9.48 12.70
CA SER A 110 26.00 8.20 12.04
C SER A 110 24.74 7.38 11.76
N ARG A 111 23.81 7.31 12.72
CA ARG A 111 22.57 6.55 12.55
C ARG A 111 21.62 7.19 11.54
N VAL A 112 21.58 8.52 11.47
CA VAL A 112 20.82 9.22 10.42
C VAL A 112 21.37 8.90 9.03
N GLU A 113 22.70 8.85 8.86
CA GLU A 113 23.31 8.45 7.58
C GLU A 113 23.08 6.98 7.21
N GLU A 114 22.98 6.09 8.20
CA GLU A 114 22.59 4.70 7.96
C GLU A 114 21.12 4.60 7.47
N ILE A 115 20.20 5.34 8.10
CA ILE A 115 18.79 5.36 7.71
C ILE A 115 18.60 5.91 6.29
N LYS A 116 19.33 6.96 5.91
CA LYS A 116 19.30 7.54 4.55
C LYS A 116 19.66 6.54 3.45
N LYS A 117 20.36 5.45 3.76
CA LYS A 117 20.72 4.41 2.78
C LYS A 117 19.62 3.39 2.53
N LEU A 118 18.53 3.41 3.31
CA LEU A 118 17.41 2.48 3.18
C LEU A 118 16.42 2.88 2.08
N PHE A 119 16.55 4.07 1.49
CA PHE A 119 15.63 4.61 0.47
C PHE A 119 16.36 5.58 -0.49
#